data_AF-A0A847L7W0-F1
#
_entry.id   AF-A0A847L7W0-F1
#
_cell.length_a   1.000
_cell.length_b   1.000
_cell.length_c   1.000
_cell.angle_alpha   90.00
_cell.angle_beta   90.00
_cell.angle_gamma   90.00
#
_symmetry.space_group_name_H-M   'P 1'
#
loop_
_entity.id
_entity.type
_entity.pdbx_description
1 polymer ?
#
loop_
_entity_poly.entity_id
_entity_poly.type
_entity_poly.pdbx_seq_one_letter_code
_entity_poly.pdbx_strand_id
1 'polypeptide(L)'
;MQTPRWLKNVFTFYRDGFKNMTVGKTLWAIVIIKLFIMFVVLKVFFFPNFLNSKFATDREKAEFVSSELIDRSTVNPSNFDKDN
;
A
#
# COMPACT_ATOMS: atom_id res chain seq x y z
N MET A 1 -27.82 25.28 -2.51
CA MET A 1 -26.42 25.08 -2.07
C MET A 1 -25.55 26.14 -2.73
N GLN A 2 -25.09 27.14 -1.97
CA GLN A 2 -24.24 28.20 -2.50
C GLN A 2 -22.84 27.64 -2.76
N THR A 3 -22.57 27.26 -4.01
CA THR A 3 -21.21 26.90 -4.41
C THR A 3 -20.42 28.20 -4.51
N PRO A 4 -19.33 28.36 -3.75
CA PRO A 4 -18.58 29.61 -3.76
C PRO A 4 -18.09 29.88 -5.18
N ARG A 5 -18.39 31.07 -5.72
CA ARG A 5 -18.05 31.47 -7.09
C ARG A 5 -16.54 31.37 -7.34
N TRP A 6 -15.72 31.58 -6.30
CA TRP A 6 -14.26 31.46 -6.35
C TRP A 6 -13.78 30.02 -6.60
N LEU A 7 -14.46 29.00 -6.05
CA LEU A 7 -14.14 27.59 -6.29
C LEU A 7 -14.31 27.22 -7.77
N LYS A 8 -15.40 27.72 -8.38
CA LYS A 8 -15.65 27.52 -9.81
C LYS A 8 -14.57 28.19 -10.65
N ASN A 9 -14.18 29.42 -10.33
CA ASN A 9 -13.14 30.13 -11.08
C ASN A 9 -11.78 29.44 -10.95
N VAL A 10 -11.38 29.02 -9.74
CA VAL A 10 -10.13 28.28 -9.52
C VAL A 10 -10.14 26.95 -10.27
N PHE A 11 -11.24 26.21 -10.24
CA PHE A 11 -11.38 24.97 -11.00
C PHE A 11 -11.30 25.19 -12.52
N THR A 12 -11.96 26.24 -13.02
CA THR A 12 -11.96 26.55 -14.45
C THR A 12 -10.59 27.02 -14.91
N PHE A 13 -9.89 27.83 -14.11
CA PHE A 13 -8.54 28.31 -14.39
C PHE A 13 -7.50 27.17 -14.32
N TYR A 14 -7.62 26.26 -13.35
CA TYR A 14 -6.79 25.05 -13.29
C TYR A 14 -7.05 24.16 -14.51
N ARG A 15 -8.31 23.93 -14.87
CA ARG A 15 -8.68 23.13 -16.04
C ARG A 15 -8.23 23.78 -17.36
N ASP A 16 -8.40 25.10 -17.51
CA ASP A 16 -7.99 25.83 -18.71
C ASP A 16 -6.48 25.96 -18.82
N GLY A 17 -5.77 26.26 -17.74
CA GLY A 17 -4.31 26.29 -17.70
C GLY A 17 -3.71 24.92 -18.00
N PHE A 18 -4.28 23.86 -17.41
CA PHE A 18 -3.87 22.48 -17.67
C PHE A 18 -4.20 22.02 -19.11
N LYS A 19 -5.30 22.51 -19.69
CA LYS A 19 -5.72 22.15 -21.05
C LYS A 19 -5.01 22.96 -22.15
N ASN A 20 -4.64 24.22 -21.89
CA ASN A 20 -3.92 25.07 -22.86
C ASN A 20 -2.40 24.89 -22.82
N MET A 21 -1.82 24.34 -21.76
CA MET A 21 -0.38 24.05 -21.71
C MET A 21 -0.07 22.65 -22.24
N THR A 22 0.49 22.56 -23.44
CA THR A 22 1.12 21.33 -23.97
C THR A 22 2.17 20.79 -23.01
N VAL A 23 2.93 21.67 -22.36
CA VAL A 23 3.93 21.31 -21.34
C VAL A 23 3.29 20.66 -20.11
N GLY A 24 2.17 21.19 -19.62
CA GLY A 24 1.48 20.67 -18.43
C GLY A 24 0.92 19.26 -18.63
N LYS A 25 0.32 19.00 -19.80
CA LYS A 25 -0.14 17.65 -20.17
C LYS A 25 1.00 16.65 -20.26
N THR A 26 2.11 17.03 -20.88
CA THR A 26 3.31 16.19 -20.98
C THR A 26 3.88 15.88 -19.60
N LEU A 27 3.95 16.88 -18.73
CA LEU A 27 4.50 16.73 -17.38
C LEU A 27 3.60 15.84 -16.50
N TRP A 28 2.28 16.00 -16.60
CA TRP A 28 1.32 15.11 -15.93
C TRP A 28 1.36 13.68 -16.48
N ALA A 29 1.50 13.52 -17.80
CA ALA A 29 1.70 12.21 -18.41
C ALA A 29 2.97 11.54 -17.88
N ILE A 30 4.07 12.29 -17.73
CA ILE A 30 5.31 11.78 -17.10
C ILE A 30 5.07 11.35 -15.65
N VAL A 31 4.32 12.12 -14.86
CA VAL A 31 3.97 11.75 -13.47
C VAL A 31 3.15 10.47 -13.44
N ILE A 32 2.13 10.33 -14.29
CA ILE A 32 1.32 9.10 -14.39
C ILE A 32 2.19 7.92 -14.82
N ILE A 33 3.01 8.09 -15.85
CA ILE A 33 3.90 7.05 -16.35
C ILE A 33 4.87 6.62 -15.25
N LYS A 34 5.44 7.57 -14.50
CA LYS A 34 6.34 7.27 -13.39
C LYS A 34 5.63 6.52 -12.27
N LEU A 35 4.43 6.95 -11.89
CA LEU A 35 3.61 6.24 -10.90
C LEU A 35 3.25 4.82 -11.38
N PHE A 36 2.91 4.66 -12.65
CA PHE A 36 2.60 3.36 -13.24
C PHE A 36 3.83 2.45 -13.30
N ILE A 37 4.98 2.96 -13.76
CA ILE A 37 6.24 2.21 -13.81
C ILE A 37 6.68 1.81 -12.40
N MET A 38 6.64 2.72 -11.43
CA MET A 38 6.98 2.38 -10.04
C MET A 38 6.01 1.36 -9.47
N PHE A 39 4.71 1.51 -9.72
CA PHE A 39 3.71 0.55 -9.29
C PHE A 39 3.91 -0.82 -9.93
N VAL A 40 4.17 -0.90 -11.23
CA VAL A 40 4.35 -2.16 -11.97
C VAL A 40 5.68 -2.81 -11.63
N VAL A 41 6.79 -2.07 -11.58
CA VAL A 41 8.11 -2.63 -11.23
C VAL A 41 8.14 -3.07 -9.78
N LEU A 42 7.65 -2.27 -8.83
CA LEU A 42 7.52 -2.73 -7.44
C LEU A 42 6.50 -3.87 -7.36
N LYS A 43 5.38 -3.83 -8.08
CA LYS A 43 4.43 -4.95 -8.03
C LYS A 43 5.02 -6.24 -8.60
N VAL A 44 5.64 -6.22 -9.75
CA VAL A 44 6.16 -7.40 -10.46
C VAL A 44 7.54 -7.82 -9.96
N PHE A 45 8.34 -6.95 -9.36
CA PHE A 45 9.64 -7.33 -8.79
C PHE A 45 9.56 -7.54 -7.28
N PHE A 46 8.84 -6.67 -6.58
CA PHE A 46 8.66 -6.76 -5.14
C PHE A 46 7.63 -7.82 -4.78
N PHE A 47 6.50 -8.04 -5.46
CA PHE A 47 5.58 -9.11 -5.02
C PHE A 47 6.11 -10.53 -5.24
N PRO A 48 6.64 -10.95 -6.40
CA PRO A 48 7.13 -12.31 -6.53
C PRO A 48 8.39 -12.55 -5.71
N ASN A 49 9.33 -11.61 -5.55
CA ASN A 49 10.48 -11.85 -4.68
C ASN A 49 10.18 -11.62 -3.19
N PHE A 50 9.28 -10.72 -2.80
CA PHE A 50 8.90 -10.55 -1.39
C PHE A 50 8.01 -11.69 -0.89
N LEU A 51 7.14 -12.26 -1.75
CA LEU A 51 6.33 -13.44 -1.44
C LEU A 51 7.09 -14.76 -1.65
N ASN A 52 7.93 -14.90 -2.70
CA ASN A 52 8.69 -16.15 -2.92
C ASN A 52 10.03 -16.21 -2.17
N SER A 53 10.72 -15.09 -1.92
CA SER A 53 12.11 -15.12 -1.41
C SER A 53 12.24 -15.10 0.11
N LYS A 54 11.13 -15.15 0.86
CA LYS A 54 11.21 -15.33 2.32
C LYS A 54 10.59 -16.61 2.85
N PHE A 55 9.70 -17.29 2.10
CA PHE A 55 9.20 -18.61 2.47
C PHE A 55 8.95 -19.41 1.19
N ALA A 56 9.53 -20.60 1.10
CA ALA A 56 9.01 -21.61 0.20
C ALA A 56 7.58 -21.89 0.66
N THR A 57 6.58 -21.30 0.00
CA THR A 57 5.14 -21.38 0.33
C THR A 57 4.68 -20.50 1.50
N ASP A 58 3.93 -19.42 1.21
CA ASP A 58 3.23 -18.58 2.20
C ASP A 58 2.29 -19.37 3.15
N ARG A 59 1.92 -20.59 2.77
CA ARG A 59 1.07 -21.50 3.54
C ARG A 59 1.75 -22.04 4.80
N GLU A 60 3.03 -22.44 4.71
CA GLU A 60 3.73 -23.07 5.85
C GLU A 60 4.08 -22.06 6.94
N LYS A 61 4.38 -20.81 6.57
CA LYS A 61 4.70 -19.78 7.56
C LYS A 61 3.47 -19.25 8.28
N ALA A 62 2.33 -19.16 7.59
CA ALA A 62 1.06 -18.84 8.22
C ALA A 62 0.68 -19.92 9.25
N GLU A 63 0.87 -21.20 8.91
CA GLU A 63 0.68 -22.32 9.85
C GLU A 63 1.65 -22.23 11.05
N PHE A 64 2.95 -22.01 10.84
CA PHE A 64 3.94 -21.93 11.94
C PHE A 64 3.73 -20.73 12.88
N VAL A 65 3.39 -19.55 12.35
CA VAL A 65 3.10 -18.37 13.19
C VAL A 65 1.78 -18.56 13.93
N SER A 66 0.77 -19.17 13.28
CA SER A 66 -0.49 -19.49 13.95
C SER A 66 -0.30 -20.50 15.08
N SER A 67 0.52 -21.54 14.88
CA SER A 67 0.82 -22.52 15.92
C SER A 67 1.60 -21.92 17.08
N GLU A 68 2.56 -21.03 16.81
CA GLU A 68 3.34 -20.35 17.85
C GLU A 68 2.49 -19.34 18.66
N LEU A 69 1.54 -18.66 18.01
CA LEU A 69 0.60 -17.76 18.69
C LEU A 69 -0.44 -18.54 19.51
N ILE A 70 -0.91 -19.69 19.01
CA ILE A 70 -1.78 -20.60 19.74
C ILE A 70 -1.01 -21.17 20.94
N ASP A 71 0.20 -21.69 20.74
CA ASP A 71 1.03 -22.25 21.81
C ASP A 71 1.27 -21.21 22.92
N ARG A 72 1.70 -19.99 22.57
CA ARG A 72 1.89 -18.89 23.55
C ARG A 72 0.60 -18.38 24.19
N SER A 73 -0.54 -18.46 23.52
CA SER A 73 -1.83 -18.11 24.14
C SER A 73 -2.39 -19.25 25.00
N THR A 74 -1.98 -20.49 24.75
CA THR A 74 -2.24 -21.67 25.59
C THR A 74 -1.16 -21.93 26.65
N VAL A 75 -0.03 -21.18 26.63
CA VAL A 75 0.94 -21.12 27.73
C VAL A 75 0.24 -20.47 28.92
N ASN A 76 -0.26 -21.43 29.67
CA ASN A 76 -1.10 -21.40 30.84
C ASN A 76 -0.44 -20.61 31.97
N PRO A 77 -1.14 -19.67 32.63
CA PRO A 77 -0.67 -19.08 33.88
C PRO A 77 -0.55 -20.09 35.04
N SER A 78 -0.86 -21.38 34.85
CA SER A 78 -0.70 -22.46 35.85
C SER A 78 0.75 -22.81 36.23
N ASN A 79 1.75 -22.04 35.81
CA ASN A 79 3.13 -22.18 36.27
C ASN A 79 3.53 -21.16 37.34
N PHE A 80 2.59 -20.32 37.80
CA PHE A 80 2.77 -19.42 38.95
C PHE A 80 2.35 -20.02 40.31
N ASP A 81 1.96 -21.31 40.35
CA ASP A 81 1.50 -22.00 41.57
C ASP A 81 2.38 -23.22 41.95
N LYS A 82 3.57 -23.39 41.36
CA LYS A 82 4.46 -24.55 41.64
C LYS A 82 5.68 -24.23 42.51
N ASP A 83 5.81 -23.00 42.99
CA ASP A 83 6.90 -22.53 43.82
C ASP A 83 6.44 -22.07 45.23
N ASN A 84 5.63 -22.89 45.91
CA ASN A 84 5.42 -22.81 47.37
C ASN A 84 5.11 -24.18 47.98
#